data_AF-A0A3Q0ELQ1-F1
#
_entry.id   AF-A0A3Q0ELQ1-F1
#
_cell.length_a   1.000
_cell.length_b   1.000
_cell.length_c   1.000
_cell.angle_alpha   90.00
_cell.angle_beta   90.00
_cell.angle_gamma   90.00
#
_symmetry.space_group_name_H-M   'P 1'
#
loop_
_entity.id
_entity.type
_entity.pdbx_description
1 polymer ?
#
loop_
_entity_poly.entity_id
_entity_poly.type
_entity_poly.pdbx_seq_one_letter_code
_entity_poly.pdbx_strand_id
1 'polypeptide(L)'
;MASSTTVPLGFHYETKYVVLSYLGLLSQERLQEQQLSSPQGVQLDVASQSVDQEVLLKVKAEIEEELKSLDKEISEAFTSTGFDRHTSPVFSPANPESSMEDCLAHLGEKVSQELQEPLYKALRVLLSQFWCLWFCYDRCFWS
;
A
#
# COMPACT_ATOMS: atom_id res chain seq x y z
N MET A 1 1.66 -24.51 -20.70
CA MET A 1 1.66 -24.96 -19.29
C MET A 1 1.47 -23.72 -18.43
N ALA A 2 0.36 -23.62 -17.71
CA ALA A 2 0.22 -22.54 -16.72
C ALA A 2 1.07 -22.95 -15.50
N SER A 3 2.23 -22.30 -15.34
CA SER A 3 3.03 -22.46 -14.13
C SER A 3 2.24 -21.88 -12.97
N SER A 4 1.66 -22.73 -12.13
CA SER A 4 1.12 -22.32 -10.85
C SER A 4 2.30 -21.87 -9.99
N THR A 5 2.54 -20.56 -9.91
CA THR A 5 3.59 -20.00 -9.08
C THR A 5 3.14 -20.09 -7.63
N THR A 6 3.54 -21.15 -6.94
CA THR A 6 3.39 -21.22 -5.48
C THR A 6 4.24 -20.11 -4.87
N VAL A 7 3.57 -19.18 -4.21
CA VAL A 7 4.23 -18.06 -3.54
C VAL A 7 5.11 -18.62 -2.41
N PRO A 8 6.37 -18.15 -2.25
CA PRO A 8 7.21 -18.57 -1.14
C PRO A 8 6.51 -18.36 0.19
N LEU A 9 6.64 -19.30 1.13
CA LEU A 9 5.96 -19.20 2.42
C LEU A 9 6.35 -17.92 3.21
N GLY A 10 7.61 -17.49 3.05
CA GLY A 10 8.13 -16.25 3.63
C GLY A 10 7.39 -14.98 3.19
N PHE A 11 6.78 -15.01 2.00
CA PHE A 11 6.03 -13.88 1.45
C PHE A 11 4.86 -13.48 2.33
N HIS A 12 4.22 -14.44 3.01
CA HIS A 12 3.13 -14.15 3.93
C HIS A 12 3.59 -13.27 5.08
N TYR A 13 4.71 -13.62 5.71
CA TYR A 13 5.28 -12.89 6.84
C TYR A 13 5.76 -11.50 6.42
N GLU A 14 6.47 -11.43 5.29
CA GLU A 14 6.96 -10.18 4.70
C GLU A 14 5.79 -9.23 4.39
N THR A 15 4.75 -9.73 3.73
CA THR A 15 3.57 -8.93 3.37
C THR A 15 2.81 -8.46 4.61
N LYS A 16 2.58 -9.35 5.59
CA LYS A 16 1.88 -8.99 6.83
C LYS A 16 2.66 -7.91 7.59
N TYR A 17 3.99 -8.02 7.66
CA TYR A 17 4.85 -7.01 8.29
C TYR A 17 4.77 -5.65 7.60
N VAL A 18 4.88 -5.62 6.26
CA VAL A 18 4.81 -4.37 5.48
C VAL A 18 3.47 -3.67 5.67
N VAL A 19 2.37 -4.41 5.58
CA VAL A 19 1.02 -3.85 5.73
C VAL A 19 0.81 -3.30 7.14
N LEU A 20 1.17 -4.05 8.18
CA LEU A 20 1.03 -3.60 9.57
C LEU A 20 1.91 -2.38 9.86
N SER A 21 3.15 -2.36 9.36
CA SER A 21 4.07 -1.23 9.54
C SER A 21 3.53 0.03 8.87
N TYR A 22 3.04 -0.08 7.63
CA TYR A 22 2.42 1.03 6.91
C TYR A 22 1.18 1.58 7.64
N LEU A 23 0.28 0.70 8.10
CA LEU A 23 -0.90 1.10 8.87
C LEU A 23 -0.51 1.77 10.20
N GLY A 24 0.55 1.28 10.85
CA GLY A 24 1.11 1.90 12.06
C GLY A 24 1.59 3.33 11.82
N LEU A 25 2.29 3.59 10.71
CA LEU A 25 2.72 4.92 10.31
C LEU A 25 1.53 5.86 10.06
N LEU A 26 0.54 5.41 9.28
CA LEU A 26 -0.68 6.19 9.04
C LEU A 26 -1.44 6.51 10.33
N SER A 27 -1.54 5.53 11.23
CA SER A 27 -2.19 5.73 12.53
C SER A 27 -1.47 6.78 13.37
N GLN A 28 -0.13 6.80 13.33
CA GLN A 28 0.68 7.77 14.06
C GLN A 28 0.59 9.18 13.45
N GLU A 29 0.64 9.29 12.12
CA GLU A 29 0.51 10.57 11.41
C GLU A 29 -0.85 11.22 11.72
N ARG A 30 -1.94 10.43 11.69
CA ARG A 30 -3.29 10.92 12.03
C ARG A 30 -3.42 11.37 13.48
N LEU A 31 -2.79 10.68 14.43
CA LEU A 31 -2.75 11.11 15.83
C LEU A 31 -2.02 12.45 15.96
N GLN A 32 -0.90 12.61 15.25
CA GLN A 32 -0.10 13.83 15.29
C GLN A 32 -0.84 15.02 14.64
N GLU A 33 -1.51 14.80 13.50
CA GLU A 33 -2.37 15.80 12.84
C GLU A 33 -3.50 16.27 13.77
N GLN A 34 -4.20 15.35 14.44
CA GLN A 34 -5.28 15.69 15.39
C GLN A 34 -4.78 16.49 16.61
N GLN A 35 -3.55 16.24 17.08
CA GLN A 35 -2.95 17.00 18.17
C GLN A 35 -2.53 18.42 17.75
N LEU A 36 -2.14 18.62 16.48
CA LEU A 36 -1.73 19.91 15.91
C LEU A 36 -2.92 20.78 15.49
N SER A 37 -4.05 20.18 15.12
CA SER A 37 -5.27 20.85 14.66
C SER A 37 -6.21 21.30 15.79
N SER A 38 -5.69 21.87 16.88
CA SER A 38 -6.52 22.48 17.94
C SER A 38 -6.63 24.01 17.74
N PRO A 39 -7.63 24.52 17.00
CA PRO A 39 -8.00 25.92 17.08
C PRO A 39 -8.93 26.14 18.28
N GLN A 40 -8.61 27.11 19.13
CA GLN A 40 -9.58 27.63 20.10
C GLN A 40 -10.84 28.10 19.37
N GLY A 41 -11.93 27.36 19.55
CA GLY A 41 -13.30 27.86 19.39
C GLY A 41 -14.06 27.32 18.19
N VAL A 42 -14.76 26.18 18.37
CA VAL A 42 -16.20 25.98 18.10
C VAL A 42 -16.63 24.74 18.91
N GLN A 43 -17.57 24.92 19.84
CA GLN A 43 -18.05 23.88 20.80
C GLN A 43 -18.95 22.79 20.19
N LEU A 44 -18.85 22.50 18.90
CA LEU A 44 -19.82 21.65 18.20
C LEU A 44 -19.19 20.39 17.59
N ASP A 45 -18.18 19.77 18.21
CA ASP A 45 -17.83 18.37 17.86
C ASP A 45 -16.93 17.62 18.85
N VAL A 46 -17.01 17.93 20.15
CA VAL A 46 -16.12 17.30 21.15
C VAL A 46 -16.39 15.78 21.26
N ALA A 47 -17.64 15.35 21.05
CA ALA A 47 -18.01 13.94 21.13
C ALA A 47 -17.48 13.12 19.94
N SER A 48 -17.66 13.58 18.69
CA SER A 48 -17.17 12.84 17.50
C SER A 48 -15.65 12.82 17.44
N GLN A 49 -14.99 13.94 17.78
CA GLN A 49 -13.51 13.98 17.88
C GLN A 49 -12.97 13.01 18.93
N SER A 50 -13.65 12.88 20.08
CA SER A 50 -13.24 11.95 21.14
C SER A 50 -13.41 10.48 20.74
N VAL A 51 -14.49 10.16 20.01
CA VAL A 51 -14.74 8.81 19.48
C VAL A 51 -13.70 8.46 18.41
N ASP A 52 -13.38 9.38 17.51
CA ASP A 52 -12.36 9.17 16.48
C ASP A 52 -10.97 8.95 17.08
N GLN A 53 -10.65 9.66 18.17
CA GLN A 53 -9.39 9.47 18.90
C GLN A 53 -9.33 8.10 19.60
N GLU A 54 -10.41 7.67 20.26
CA GLU A 54 -10.48 6.35 20.90
C GLU A 54 -10.33 5.22 19.88
N VAL A 55 -11.00 5.35 18.73
CA VAL A 55 -10.88 4.40 17.61
C VAL A 55 -9.44 4.34 17.11
N LEU A 56 -8.79 5.49 16.91
CA LEU A 56 -7.42 5.55 16.41
C LEU A 56 -6.41 4.95 17.40
N LEU A 57 -6.59 5.17 18.71
CA LEU A 57 -5.78 4.54 19.75
C LEU A 57 -5.99 3.03 19.80
N LYS A 58 -7.22 2.56 19.61
CA LYS A 58 -7.54 1.13 19.55
C LYS A 58 -6.90 0.47 18.33
N VAL A 59 -6.99 1.09 17.16
CA VAL A 59 -6.34 0.61 15.93
C VAL A 59 -4.83 0.52 16.12
N LYS A 60 -4.20 1.53 16.71
CA LYS A 60 -2.78 1.50 17.03
C LYS A 60 -2.42 0.29 17.93
N ALA A 61 -3.18 0.07 19.00
CA ALA A 61 -2.94 -1.03 19.93
C ALA A 61 -3.09 -2.40 19.25
N GLU A 62 -4.09 -2.56 18.37
CA GLU A 62 -4.31 -3.79 17.60
C GLU A 62 -3.15 -4.04 16.61
N ILE A 63 -2.64 -2.99 15.96
CA ILE A 63 -1.46 -3.10 15.07
C ILE A 63 -0.22 -3.53 15.86
N GLU A 64 0.02 -2.96 17.04
CA GLU A 64 1.15 -3.33 17.90
C GLU A 64 1.04 -4.79 18.38
N GLU A 65 -0.17 -5.26 18.71
CA GLU A 65 -0.41 -6.66 19.07
C GLU A 65 -0.15 -7.60 17.89
N GLU A 66 -0.69 -7.28 16.71
CA GLU A 66 -0.51 -8.10 15.50
C GLU A 66 0.96 -8.17 15.07
N LEU A 67 1.72 -7.08 15.19
CA LEU A 67 3.16 -7.07 14.95
C LEU A 67 3.91 -7.98 15.93
N LYS A 68 3.50 -7.99 17.20
CA LYS A 68 4.08 -8.88 18.20
C LYS A 68 3.71 -10.34 17.97
N SER A 69 2.47 -10.64 17.57
CA SER A 69 2.06 -11.98 17.16
C SER A 69 2.88 -12.46 15.97
N LEU A 70 3.08 -11.59 14.98
CA LEU A 70 3.86 -11.91 13.79
C LEU A 70 5.32 -12.28 14.12
N ASP A 71 5.98 -11.57 15.03
CA ASP A 71 7.35 -11.91 15.46
C ASP A 71 7.42 -13.31 16.11
N LYS A 72 6.39 -13.68 16.88
CA LYS A 72 6.24 -15.02 17.44
C LYS A 72 6.01 -16.07 16.35
N GLU A 73 5.09 -15.81 15.42
CA GLU A 73 4.80 -16.70 14.30
C GLU A 73 6.06 -16.98 13.46
N ILE A 74 6.84 -15.95 13.15
CA ILE A 74 8.11 -16.07 12.40
C ILE A 74 9.13 -16.92 13.18
N SER A 75 9.25 -16.67 14.48
CA SER A 75 10.18 -17.40 15.35
C SER A 75 9.85 -18.90 15.42
N GLU A 76 8.55 -19.24 15.48
CA GLU A 76 8.07 -20.63 15.45
C GLU A 76 8.23 -21.25 14.06
N ALA A 77 7.98 -20.49 13.00
CA ALA A 77 8.07 -20.93 11.62
C ALA A 77 9.49 -21.33 11.20
N PHE A 78 10.55 -20.73 11.76
CA PHE A 78 11.93 -21.09 11.43
C PHE A 78 12.17 -22.60 11.58
N THR A 79 11.69 -23.19 12.67
CA THR A 79 11.89 -24.61 12.98
C THR A 79 11.17 -25.56 12.03
N SER A 80 10.04 -25.14 11.46
CA SER A 80 9.17 -25.98 10.62
C SER A 80 9.34 -25.74 9.13
N THR A 81 9.69 -24.51 8.75
CA THR A 81 9.68 -24.04 7.35
C THR A 81 11.06 -23.64 6.85
N GLY A 82 12.02 -23.43 7.76
CA GLY A 82 13.35 -22.90 7.44
C GLY A 82 13.34 -21.42 7.04
N PHE A 83 12.22 -20.70 7.18
CA PHE A 83 12.16 -19.26 6.94
C PHE A 83 13.00 -18.51 7.97
N ASP A 84 14.07 -17.88 7.52
CA ASP A 84 14.95 -17.03 8.33
C ASP A 84 14.73 -15.56 8.00
N ARG A 85 14.22 -14.80 8.98
CA ARG A 85 14.04 -13.35 8.84
C ARG A 85 15.34 -12.61 8.54
N HIS A 86 16.50 -13.14 8.94
CA HIS A 86 17.79 -12.50 8.72
C HIS A 86 18.26 -12.58 7.26
N THR A 87 17.63 -13.46 6.47
CA THR A 87 17.85 -13.56 5.02
C THR A 87 16.82 -12.79 4.21
N SER A 88 15.74 -12.31 4.84
CA SER A 88 14.68 -11.59 4.16
C SER A 88 15.10 -10.13 3.91
N PRO A 89 14.92 -9.62 2.67
CA PRO A 89 15.21 -8.23 2.35
C PRO A 89 14.28 -7.25 3.06
N VAL A 90 13.12 -7.69 3.55
CA VAL A 90 12.14 -6.86 4.27
C VAL A 90 12.56 -6.67 5.72
N PHE A 91 13.00 -7.74 6.39
CA PHE A 91 13.38 -7.71 7.80
C PHE A 91 14.86 -7.38 8.01
N SER A 92 15.71 -7.61 7.02
CA SER A 92 17.16 -7.36 7.05
C SER A 92 17.62 -6.77 5.71
N PRO A 93 17.25 -5.51 5.43
CA PRO A 93 17.64 -4.85 4.19
C PRO A 93 19.16 -4.73 4.09
N ALA A 94 19.69 -4.95 2.88
CA ALA A 94 21.14 -4.93 2.61
C ALA A 94 21.78 -3.55 2.86
N ASN A 95 20.98 -2.49 2.86
CA ASN A 95 21.39 -1.14 3.19
C ASN A 95 20.43 -0.56 4.25
N PRO A 96 20.88 -0.35 5.50
CA PRO A 96 20.03 0.20 6.55
C PRO A 96 19.67 1.67 6.34
N GLU A 97 20.40 2.38 5.47
CA GLU A 97 20.14 3.78 5.14
C GLU A 97 19.09 3.93 4.01
N SER A 98 18.79 2.86 3.26
CA SER A 98 17.68 2.87 2.32
C SER A 98 16.42 2.40 3.03
N SER A 99 15.48 3.31 3.22
CA SER A 99 14.17 2.96 3.77
C SER A 99 13.35 2.12 2.76
N MET A 100 12.35 1.38 3.24
CA MET A 100 11.41 0.66 2.36
C MET A 100 10.70 1.66 1.43
N GLU A 101 10.40 2.83 1.97
CA GLU A 101 9.76 3.95 1.32
C GLU A 101 10.60 4.46 0.15
N ASP A 102 11.92 4.59 0.30
CA ASP A 102 12.83 4.98 -0.78
C ASP A 102 12.85 3.93 -1.90
N CYS A 103 12.83 2.64 -1.54
CA CYS A 103 12.78 1.54 -2.51
C CYS A 103 11.45 1.57 -3.30
N LEU A 104 10.33 1.79 -2.60
CA LEU A 104 9.01 1.90 -3.22
C LEU A 104 8.88 3.14 -4.09
N ALA A 105 9.44 4.27 -3.65
CA ALA A 105 9.47 5.51 -4.44
C ALA A 105 10.27 5.31 -5.72
N HIS A 106 11.45 4.68 -5.66
CA HIS A 106 12.26 4.38 -6.83
C HIS A 106 11.56 3.41 -7.79
N LEU A 107 10.92 2.36 -7.26
CA LEU A 107 10.13 1.43 -8.06
C LEU A 107 8.94 2.15 -8.73
N GLY A 108 8.23 2.99 -8.00
CA GLY A 108 7.12 3.79 -8.51
C GLY A 108 7.54 4.73 -9.64
N GLU A 109 8.66 5.43 -9.47
CA GLU A 109 9.24 6.30 -10.51
C GLU A 109 9.62 5.49 -11.76
N LYS A 110 10.31 4.36 -11.58
CA LYS A 110 10.69 3.48 -12.69
C LYS A 110 9.47 2.96 -13.45
N VAL A 111 8.45 2.46 -12.74
CA VAL A 111 7.21 1.95 -13.33
C VAL A 111 6.46 3.07 -14.06
N SER A 112 6.42 4.27 -13.48
CA SER A 112 5.83 5.45 -14.11
C SER A 112 6.51 5.76 -15.46
N GLN A 113 7.84 5.80 -15.49
CA GLN A 113 8.61 6.05 -16.71
C GLN A 113 8.43 4.94 -17.75
N GLU A 114 8.46 3.68 -17.33
CA GLU A 114 8.31 2.53 -18.22
C GLU A 114 6.90 2.42 -18.82
N LEU A 115 5.87 2.78 -18.06
CA LEU A 115 4.47 2.71 -18.50
C LEU A 115 3.99 3.95 -19.24
N GLN A 116 4.70 5.08 -19.16
CA GLN A 116 4.28 6.34 -19.77
C GLN A 116 4.00 6.21 -21.27
N GLU A 117 4.97 5.70 -22.04
CA GLU A 117 4.85 5.51 -23.50
C GLU A 117 3.79 4.44 -23.88
N PRO A 118 3.79 3.24 -23.28
CA PRO A 118 2.74 2.24 -23.50
C PRO A 118 1.32 2.75 -23.23
N LEU A 119 1.11 3.45 -22.11
CA LEU A 119 -0.18 4.01 -21.74
C LEU A 119 -0.62 5.10 -22.73
N TYR A 120 0.30 5.99 -23.12
CA TYR A 120 0.01 7.04 -24.09
C TYR A 120 -0.37 6.47 -25.46
N LYS A 121 0.33 5.44 -25.92
CA LYS A 121 -0.01 4.72 -27.16
C LYS A 121 -1.37 4.04 -27.07
N ALA A 122 -1.64 3.33 -25.98
CA ALA A 122 -2.93 2.68 -25.76
C ALA A 122 -4.08 3.70 -25.76
N LEU A 123 -3.89 4.84 -25.09
CA LEU A 123 -4.86 5.92 -25.06
C LEU A 123 -5.12 6.49 -26.47
N ARG A 124 -4.08 6.77 -27.26
CA ARG A 124 -4.25 7.23 -28.66
C ARG A 124 -5.03 6.22 -29.50
N VAL A 125 -4.74 4.93 -29.37
CA VAL A 125 -5.47 3.88 -30.10
C VAL A 125 -6.94 3.88 -29.71
N LEU A 126 -7.25 3.92 -28.41
CA LEU A 126 -8.63 3.96 -27.92
C LEU A 126 -9.39 5.20 -28.42
N LEU A 127 -8.78 6.38 -28.34
CA LEU A 127 -9.40 7.63 -28.79
C LEU A 127 -9.62 7.67 -30.31
N SER A 128 -8.65 7.19 -31.09
CA SER A 128 -8.78 7.12 -32.56
C SER A 128 -9.85 6.13 -33.01
N GLN A 129 -9.98 4.98 -32.34
CA GLN A 129 -11.08 4.04 -32.62
C GLN A 129 -12.45 4.65 -32.29
N PHE A 130 -12.55 5.39 -31.18
CA PHE A 130 -13.77 6.10 -30.80
C PHE A 130 -14.20 7.11 -31.86
N TRP A 131 -13.25 7.89 -32.39
CA TRP A 131 -13.51 8.87 -33.43
C TRP A 131 -13.91 8.22 -34.75
N CYS A 132 -13.26 7.13 -35.15
CA CYS A 132 -13.66 6.38 -36.36
C CYS A 132 -15.06 5.79 -36.23
N LEU A 133 -15.41 5.21 -35.07
CA LEU A 133 -16.74 4.66 -34.83
C LEU A 133 -17.82 5.75 -34.83
N TRP A 134 -17.55 6.89 -34.20
CA TRP A 134 -18.47 8.02 -34.19
C TRP A 134 -18.67 8.61 -35.59
N PHE A 135 -17.59 8.84 -36.36
CA PHE A 135 -17.69 9.30 -37.75
C PHE A 135 -18.40 8.30 -38.67
N CYS A 136 -18.17 6.99 -38.51
CA CYS A 136 -18.90 5.97 -39.26
C CYS A 136 -20.38 5.93 -38.88
N TYR A 137 -20.72 6.12 -37.61
CA TYR A 137 -22.11 6.14 -37.14
C TYR A 137 -22.87 7.35 -37.68
N ASP A 138 -22.27 8.55 -37.64
CA ASP A 138 -22.88 9.78 -38.14
C ASP A 138 -23.11 9.73 -39.67
N ARG A 139 -22.13 9.17 -40.41
CA ARG A 139 -22.22 9.02 -41.87
C ARG A 139 -23.23 7.96 -42.31
N CYS A 140 -23.50 6.95 -41.48
CA CYS A 140 -24.56 5.97 -41.72
C CYS A 140 -25.95 6.46 -41.28
N PHE A 141 -26.05 7.44 -40.39
CA PHE A 141 -27.33 7.98 -39.91
C PHE A 141 -27.88 9.11 -40.81
N TRP A 142 -27.00 9.82 -41.52
CA TRP A 142 -27.36 10.91 -42.45
C TRP A 142 -27.33 10.52 -43.94
N SER A 143 -27.21 9.23 -44.28
CA SER A 143 -27.31 8.71 -45.65
C SER A 143 -28.55 7.85 -45.83
#